data_AF-A0A9E2B065-F1
#
_entry.id   AF-A0A9E2B065-F1
#
_cell.length_a   1.000
_cell.length_b   1.000
_cell.length_c   1.000
_cell.angle_alpha   90.00
_cell.angle_beta   90.00
_cell.angle_gamma   90.00
#
_symmetry.space_group_name_H-M   'P 1'
#
loop_
_entity.id
_entity.type
_entity.pdbx_description
1 polymer ?
#
loop_
_entity_poly.entity_id
_entity_poly.type
_entity_poly.pdbx_seq_one_letter_code
_entity_poly.pdbx_strand_id
1 'polypeptide(L)'
;MGTLKYIICCIFFIVLGNIETQEYETIEWSPDYKLTWEDFKGKSPNNDRAAATTASGISYQFSTSALNGEIELDYEVNTFFYPQKS
;
A
#
# COMPACT_ATOMS: atom_id res chain seq x y z
N MET A 1 -27.57 -34.94 -8.54
CA MET A 1 -27.10 -33.99 -7.51
C MET A 1 -25.58 -33.93 -7.35
N GLY A 2 -24.80 -34.95 -7.77
CA GLY A 2 -23.33 -34.93 -7.61
C GLY A 2 -22.59 -33.96 -8.54
N THR A 3 -22.92 -33.95 -9.83
CA THR A 3 -22.23 -33.12 -10.84
C THR A 3 -22.39 -31.62 -10.63
N LEU A 4 -23.58 -31.17 -10.20
CA LEU A 4 -23.86 -29.76 -9.90
C LEU A 4 -22.98 -29.24 -8.75
N LYS A 5 -22.73 -30.06 -7.72
CA LYS A 5 -21.85 -29.71 -6.60
C LYS A 5 -20.42 -29.45 -7.07
N TYR A 6 -19.89 -30.27 -7.97
CA TYR A 6 -18.55 -30.09 -8.50
C TYR A 6 -18.44 -28.84 -9.38
N ILE A 7 -19.46 -28.54 -10.19
CA ILE A 7 -19.51 -27.33 -11.01
C ILE A 7 -19.54 -26.07 -10.12
N ILE A 8 -20.38 -26.06 -9.08
CA ILE A 8 -20.43 -24.95 -8.12
C ILE A 8 -19.08 -24.80 -7.40
N CYS A 9 -18.44 -25.91 -7.02
CA CYS A 9 -17.11 -25.88 -6.41
C CYS A 9 -16.06 -25.28 -7.36
N CYS A 10 -16.03 -25.69 -8.62
CA CYS A 10 -15.10 -25.15 -9.62
C CYS A 10 -15.32 -23.65 -9.85
N ILE A 11 -16.57 -23.20 -9.96
CA ILE A 11 -16.89 -21.77 -10.10
C ILE A 11 -16.42 -20.98 -8.88
N PHE A 12 -16.62 -21.51 -7.67
CA PHE A 12 -16.17 -20.88 -6.43
C PHE A 12 -14.63 -20.73 -6.38
N PHE A 13 -13.88 -21.75 -6.79
CA PHE A 13 -12.41 -21.68 -6.86
C PHE A 13 -11.91 -20.68 -7.91
N ILE A 14 -12.60 -20.54 -9.05
CA ILE A 14 -12.26 -19.55 -10.08
C ILE A 14 -12.48 -18.12 -9.56
N VAL A 15 -13.58 -17.88 -8.83
CA VAL A 15 -13.88 -16.55 -8.26
C VAL A 15 -12.87 -16.17 -7.17
N LEU A 16 -12.44 -17.11 -6.32
CA LEU A 16 -11.42 -16.84 -5.30
C LEU A 16 -10.03 -16.57 -5.87
N GLY A 17 -9.68 -17.17 -7.02
CA GLY A 17 -8.36 -16.99 -7.65
C GLY A 17 -8.13 -15.63 -8.32
N ASN A 18 -9.16 -14.80 -8.48
CA ASN A 18 -9.08 -13.49 -9.15
C ASN A 18 -9.08 -12.31 -8.17
N ILE A 19 -8.77 -12.53 -6.89
CA ILE A 19 -8.60 -11.43 -5.94
C ILE A 19 -7.22 -10.81 -6.19
N GLU A 20 -7.18 -9.78 -7.04
CA GLU A 20 -6.01 -8.91 -7.15
C GLU A 20 -5.92 -8.06 -5.88
N THR A 21 -4.86 -8.28 -5.10
CA THR A 21 -4.49 -7.33 -4.04
C THR A 21 -3.93 -6.08 -4.70
N GLN A 22 -4.51 -4.90 -4.43
CA GLN A 22 -3.90 -3.62 -4.82
C GLN A 22 -2.64 -3.38 -3.99
N GLU A 23 -1.54 -4.02 -4.39
CA GLU A 23 -0.22 -3.70 -3.88
C GLU A 23 0.34 -2.57 -4.74
N TYR A 24 0.38 -1.37 -4.18
CA TYR A 24 1.06 -0.26 -4.82
C TYR A 24 2.55 -0.41 -4.55
N GLU A 25 3.38 -0.31 -5.59
CA GLU A 25 4.81 -0.13 -5.39
C GLU A 25 5.04 1.11 -4.51
N THR A 26 5.73 0.92 -3.40
CA THR A 26 6.09 1.98 -2.45
C THR A 26 7.57 1.94 -2.13
N ILE A 27 8.12 3.12 -1.86
CA ILE A 27 9.43 3.29 -1.25
C ILE A 27 9.19 3.88 0.13
N GLU A 28 9.53 3.13 1.18
CA GLU A 28 9.51 3.65 2.54
C GLU A 28 10.62 4.67 2.75
N TRP A 29 10.31 5.74 3.47
CA TRP A 29 11.29 6.78 3.76
C TRP A 29 12.40 6.24 4.67
N SER A 30 13.65 6.53 4.30
CA SER A 30 14.83 6.28 5.12
C SER A 30 15.84 7.41 4.92
N PRO A 31 16.60 7.82 5.96
CA PRO A 31 17.67 8.79 5.81
C PRO A 31 18.79 8.33 4.87
N ASP A 32 18.93 7.01 4.66
CA ASP A 32 20.01 6.43 3.86
C ASP A 32 19.69 6.36 2.37
N TYR A 33 18.44 6.59 1.98
CA TYR A 33 17.99 6.49 0.60
C TYR A 33 17.48 7.83 0.07
N LYS A 34 18.16 8.35 -0.94
CA LYS A 34 17.79 9.59 -1.64
C LYS A 34 17.11 9.23 -2.95
N LEU A 35 15.91 9.74 -3.15
CA LEU A 35 15.19 9.60 -4.41
C LEU A 35 15.99 10.19 -5.57
N THR A 36 15.96 9.48 -6.68
CA THR A 36 16.56 9.84 -7.96
C THR A 36 15.47 9.92 -9.03
N TRP A 37 15.80 10.45 -10.21
CA TRP A 37 14.84 10.51 -11.32
C TRP A 37 14.35 9.14 -11.79
N GLU A 38 15.11 8.06 -11.53
CA GLU A 38 14.72 6.69 -11.88
C GLU A 38 13.56 6.17 -11.00
N ASP A 39 13.32 6.82 -9.86
CA ASP A 39 12.24 6.45 -8.93
C ASP A 39 10.89 7.06 -9.32
N PHE A 40 10.86 8.03 -10.23
CA PHE A 40 9.64 8.65 -10.77
C PHE A 40 9.17 7.86 -12.00
N LYS A 41 8.26 6.92 -11.78
CA LYS A 41 7.80 5.97 -12.80
C LYS A 41 6.40 6.32 -13.34
N GLY A 42 5.76 7.33 -12.76
CA GLY A 42 4.47 7.83 -13.16
C GLY A 42 4.51 8.48 -14.54
N LYS A 43 3.34 8.53 -15.18
CA LYS A 43 3.23 9.20 -16.48
C LYS A 43 3.36 10.71 -16.28
N SER A 44 4.30 11.33 -17.00
CA SER A 44 4.42 12.79 -17.03
C SER A 44 3.09 13.44 -17.45
N PRO A 45 2.51 14.34 -16.63
CA PRO A 45 1.35 15.13 -17.02
C PRO A 45 1.70 16.07 -18.19
N ASN A 46 0.72 16.31 -19.07
CA ASN A 46 0.87 17.25 -20.17
C ASN A 46 0.77 18.69 -19.63
N ASN A 47 1.71 19.57 -20.02
CA ASN A 47 1.75 20.99 -19.64
C ASN A 47 1.99 21.30 -18.16
N ASP A 48 2.85 20.56 -17.48
CA ASP A 48 3.21 20.90 -16.10
C ASP A 48 4.43 21.83 -16.03
N ARG A 49 4.36 22.81 -15.12
CA ARG A 49 5.50 23.72 -14.83
C ARG A 49 6.45 23.15 -13.79
N ALA A 50 5.98 22.16 -13.03
CA ALA A 50 6.78 21.48 -12.02
C ALA A 50 7.82 20.56 -12.69
N ALA A 51 9.03 20.52 -12.12
CA ALA A 51 10.05 19.59 -12.57
C ALA A 51 9.71 18.13 -12.20
N ALA A 52 8.98 17.94 -11.09
CA ALA A 52 8.50 16.66 -10.59
C ALA A 52 7.27 16.86 -9.70
N THR A 53 6.39 15.88 -9.66
CA THR A 53 5.27 15.79 -8.70
C THR A 53 5.44 14.50 -7.91
N THR A 54 5.28 14.55 -6.59
CA THR A 54 5.43 13.36 -5.74
C THR A 54 4.09 12.98 -5.15
N ALA A 55 3.70 11.72 -5.28
CA ALA A 55 2.69 11.11 -4.44
C ALA A 55 3.36 10.52 -3.21
N SER A 56 2.94 10.96 -2.02
CA SER A 56 3.43 10.46 -0.74
C SER A 56 2.29 10.12 0.22
N GLY A 57 2.54 9.21 1.15
CA GLY A 57 1.56 8.75 2.14
C GLY A 57 2.18 8.66 3.53
N ILE A 58 1.37 8.87 4.55
CA ILE A 58 1.75 8.68 5.96
C ILE A 58 0.82 7.61 6.52
N SER A 59 1.41 6.54 7.03
CA SER A 59 0.71 5.50 7.79
C SER A 59 1.02 5.68 9.27
N TYR A 60 0.02 5.52 10.12
CA TYR A 60 0.22 5.49 11.56
C TYR A 60 -0.62 4.38 12.18
N GLN A 61 -0.06 3.75 13.20
CA GLN A 61 -0.77 2.83 14.07
C GLN A 61 -0.43 3.14 15.51
N PHE A 62 -1.40 2.92 16.40
CA PHE A 62 -1.17 3.08 17.82
C PHE A 62 -2.00 2.07 18.61
N SER A 63 -1.48 1.65 19.76
CA SER A 63 -2.21 0.89 20.77
C SER A 63 -2.03 1.52 22.13
N THR A 64 -3.11 1.51 22.91
CA THR A 64 -3.07 1.95 24.30
C THR A 64 -3.37 0.79 25.23
N SER A 65 -2.60 0.68 26.30
CA SER A 65 -2.80 -0.30 27.36
C SER A 65 -2.88 0.43 28.71
N ALA A 66 -3.66 -0.12 29.64
CA ALA A 66 -3.74 0.42 30.99
C ALA A 66 -3.49 -0.70 32.00
N LEU A 67 -2.39 -0.60 32.75
CA LEU A 67 -2.02 -1.54 33.80
C LEU A 67 -1.75 -0.77 35.09
N ASN A 68 -2.43 -1.14 36.18
CA ASN A 68 -2.27 -0.52 37.50
C ASN A 68 -2.47 1.02 37.55
N GLY A 69 -3.22 1.58 36.61
CA GLY A 69 -3.47 3.03 36.52
C GLY A 69 -2.43 3.81 35.71
N GLU A 70 -1.40 3.14 35.19
CA GLU A 70 -0.49 3.71 34.19
C GLU A 70 -1.03 3.44 32.78
N ILE A 71 -0.92 4.44 31.91
CA ILE A 71 -1.30 4.34 30.49
C ILE A 71 -0.02 4.19 29.68
N GLU A 72 0.09 3.10 28.94
CA GLU A 72 1.14 2.85 27.96
C GLU A 72 0.60 3.15 26.57
N LEU A 73 1.37 3.88 25.77
CA LEU A 73 1.06 4.23 24.40
C LEU A 73 2.19 3.73 23.50
N ASP A 74 1.90 2.73 22.69
CA ASP A 74 2.75 2.31 21.60
C ASP A 74 2.23 2.93 20.31
N TYR A 75 3.14 3.47 19.50
CA TYR A 75 2.78 4.02 18.21
C TYR A 75 3.91 3.84 17.20
N GLU A 76 3.54 3.76 15.93
CA GLU A 76 4.45 3.69 14.80
C GLU A 76 3.93 4.60 13.70
N VAL A 77 4.84 5.34 13.06
CA VAL A 77 4.53 6.25 11.96
C VAL A 77 5.51 5.99 10.83
N ASN A 78 4.99 5.57 9.68
CA ASN A 78 5.78 5.29 8.48
C ASN A 78 5.36 6.25 7.38
N THR A 79 6.30 6.58 6.49
CA THR A 79 6.02 7.44 5.33
C THR A 79 6.50 6.78 4.07
N PHE A 80 5.75 6.98 2.99
CA PHE A 80 5.94 6.26 1.74
C PHE A 80 5.92 7.21 0.56
N PHE A 81 6.75 6.93 -0.42
CA PHE A 81 6.72 7.50 -1.76
C PHE A 81 6.11 6.48 -2.73
N TYR A 82 5.30 6.91 -3.70
CA TYR A 82 4.65 6.05 -4.68
C TYR A 82 5.21 6.27 -6.09
N PRO A 83 6.19 5.47 -6.56
CA PRO A 83 6.82 5.60 -7.87
C PRO A 83 5.84 5.70 -9.04
N GLN A 84 4.82 4.83 -9.07
CA GLN A 84 3.87 4.76 -10.20
C GLN A 84 2.87 5.92 -10.25
N LYS A 85 2.86 6.76 -9.21
CA LYS A 85 1.97 7.93 -9.08
C LYS A 85 2.74 9.25 -9.02
N SER A 86 4.05 9.20 -9.29
CA SER A 86 4.97 10.35 -9.22
C SER A 86 5.72 10.51 -10.53
#